data_AF-A0A0G0DK90-F1
#
_entry.id   AF-A0A0G0DK90-F1
#
_cell.length_a   1.000
_cell.length_b   1.000
_cell.length_c   1.000
_cell.angle_alpha   90.00
_cell.angle_beta   90.00
_cell.angle_gamma   90.00
#
_symmetry.space_group_name_H-M   'P 1'
#
loop_
_entity.id
_entity.type
_entity.pdbx_description
1 polymer ?
#
loop_
_entity_poly.entity_id
_entity_poly.type
_entity_poly.pdbx_seq_one_letter_code
_entity_poly.pdbx_strand_id
1 'polypeptide(L)'
;SGSSAIHFYTATAGVSATTDRTPTEKMTILGSGFTGIGNTAPGTMLTVGTATTNTGNITVYGTGTTCVIGDGTGGTSCTSDIRLKDNVTDMESELSHIMALRPVIFNWKDTTRDQVENMGLIAQEVQSIYPNVVRTIYDDYLGIDYTTLVVPAIKAIQELNLNLEGISGTITPLEGSANETFVTTFFNNLKTTISTWLADATNGITDIFAKKATLDEVCLKDTNGTSCYTRTQLDTLLGGAGIAPVPTPISEPIPEPILEPEIIPEPEPTPAPISEPVPEPMPAPEPVPTPAPEPTPEPVPEITPAPEPTPTPTPEPLVETLVP
;
A
#
# COMPACT_ATOMS: atom_id res chain seq x y z
N SER A 1 -32.66 33.33 20.56
CA SER A 1 -32.07 32.33 21.45
C SER A 1 -30.57 32.55 21.46
N GLY A 2 -29.93 32.70 22.61
CA GLY A 2 -28.47 32.76 22.67
C GLY A 2 -27.92 31.37 22.35
N SER A 3 -27.04 31.26 21.35
CA SER A 3 -26.25 30.05 21.17
C SER A 3 -25.19 30.05 22.26
N SER A 4 -25.23 29.08 23.18
CA SER A 4 -24.14 28.89 24.13
C SER A 4 -22.93 28.30 23.40
N ALA A 5 -21.73 28.75 23.71
CA ALA A 5 -20.49 28.16 23.20
C ALA A 5 -19.38 28.30 24.24
N ILE A 6 -18.44 27.36 24.23
CA ILE A 6 -17.20 27.39 25.00
C ILE A 6 -16.07 27.71 24.02
N HIS A 7 -15.27 28.71 24.34
CA HIS A 7 -14.19 29.20 23.49
C HIS A 7 -12.86 29.12 24.24
N PHE A 8 -11.82 28.61 23.57
CA PHE A 8 -10.45 28.55 24.07
C PHE A 8 -9.57 29.48 23.24
N TYR A 9 -8.95 30.44 23.91
CA TYR A 9 -8.09 31.44 23.28
C TYR A 9 -6.63 31.27 23.72
N THR A 10 -5.70 31.62 22.83
CA THR A 10 -4.28 31.76 23.18
C THR A 10 -3.80 33.16 22.83
N ALA A 11 -3.00 33.73 23.72
CA ALA A 11 -2.19 34.92 23.48
C ALA A 11 -1.07 34.64 22.47
N THR A 12 -0.70 35.62 21.64
CA THR A 12 0.68 35.68 21.14
C THR A 12 1.52 36.32 22.24
N ALA A 13 2.56 35.63 22.74
CA ALA A 13 3.41 36.20 23.79
C ALA A 13 4.00 37.55 23.31
N GLY A 14 3.66 38.64 24.00
CA GLY A 14 4.32 39.92 23.79
C GLY A 14 5.77 39.86 24.27
N VAL A 15 6.66 40.59 23.61
CA VAL A 15 8.12 40.65 23.91
C VAL A 15 8.45 41.24 25.29
N SER A 16 7.46 41.60 26.10
CA SER A 16 7.64 41.96 27.51
C SER A 16 6.38 41.62 28.28
N ALA A 17 6.60 40.98 29.43
CA ALA A 17 5.60 40.41 30.30
C ALA A 17 4.44 41.38 30.60
N THR A 18 3.24 40.81 30.67
CA THR A 18 2.01 41.29 31.35
C THR A 18 0.88 41.96 30.55
N THR A 19 0.89 42.02 29.22
CA THR A 19 -0.36 42.36 28.50
C THR A 19 -0.54 41.57 27.21
N ASP A 20 -1.43 40.59 27.26
CA ASP A 20 -1.99 39.89 26.10
C ASP A 20 -2.91 40.85 25.33
N ARG A 21 -2.57 41.21 24.08
CA ARG A 21 -3.29 42.25 23.32
C ARG A 21 -4.12 41.72 22.17
N THR A 22 -4.02 40.43 21.83
CA THR A 22 -4.74 39.88 20.67
C THR A 22 -4.98 38.38 20.82
N PRO A 23 -5.90 37.96 21.72
CA PRO A 23 -6.23 36.55 21.88
C PRO A 23 -6.79 35.98 20.58
N THR A 24 -6.20 34.90 20.09
CA THR A 24 -6.70 34.16 18.92
C THR A 24 -7.41 32.91 19.39
N GLU A 25 -8.62 32.68 18.88
CA GLU A 25 -9.37 31.45 19.17
C GLU A 25 -8.67 30.24 18.57
N LYS A 26 -8.47 29.20 19.39
CA LYS A 26 -7.82 27.95 18.98
C LYS A 26 -8.76 26.76 19.01
N MET A 27 -9.79 26.79 19.85
CA MET A 27 -10.80 25.74 19.91
C MET A 27 -12.15 26.31 20.31
N THR A 28 -13.21 25.75 19.74
CA THR A 28 -14.60 26.12 20.00
C THR A 28 -15.42 24.87 20.25
N ILE A 29 -16.34 24.90 21.21
CA ILE A 29 -17.41 23.91 21.39
C ILE A 29 -18.75 24.65 21.34
N LEU A 30 -19.51 24.44 20.27
CA LEU A 30 -20.82 25.06 20.09
C LEU A 30 -21.88 24.38 20.97
N GLY A 31 -23.01 25.05 21.22
CA GLY A 31 -24.13 24.49 21.99
C GLY A 31 -24.77 23.26 21.34
N SER A 32 -24.51 23.01 20.05
CA SER A 32 -24.85 21.77 19.34
C SER A 32 -23.91 20.60 19.64
N GLY A 33 -22.82 20.82 20.37
CA GLY A 33 -21.74 19.86 20.61
C GLY A 33 -20.63 19.86 19.57
N PHE A 34 -20.79 20.61 18.47
CA PHE A 34 -19.79 20.66 17.40
C PHE A 34 -18.51 21.33 17.90
N THR A 35 -17.41 20.59 17.78
CA THR A 35 -16.10 20.97 18.30
C THR A 35 -15.15 21.30 17.15
N GLY A 36 -14.59 22.51 17.15
CA GLY A 36 -13.61 22.96 16.17
C GLY A 36 -12.24 23.15 16.81
N ILE A 37 -11.18 22.65 16.19
CA ILE A 37 -9.78 22.94 16.54
C ILE A 37 -9.17 23.70 15.37
N GLY A 38 -8.84 24.98 15.58
CA GLY A 38 -8.48 25.91 14.52
C GLY A 38 -9.67 26.36 13.65
N ASN A 39 -10.89 25.91 13.96
CA ASN A 39 -12.12 26.27 13.26
C ASN A 39 -13.15 26.85 14.25
N THR A 40 -13.66 28.05 13.98
CA THR A 40 -14.63 28.73 14.87
C THR A 40 -16.09 28.46 14.51
N ALA A 41 -16.34 27.82 13.36
CA ALA A 41 -17.67 27.46 12.87
C ALA A 41 -17.66 26.02 12.33
N PRO A 42 -17.37 25.01 13.19
CA PRO A 42 -17.34 23.61 12.77
C PRO A 42 -18.70 23.18 12.19
N GLY A 43 -18.69 22.50 11.04
CA GLY A 43 -19.89 21.99 10.37
C GLY A 43 -20.27 20.57 10.78
N THR A 44 -19.42 19.88 11.54
CA THR A 44 -19.59 18.50 12.00
C THR A 44 -19.17 18.38 13.47
N MET A 45 -19.37 17.19 14.07
CA MET A 45 -19.10 16.96 15.49
C MET A 45 -17.65 17.29 15.89
N LEU A 46 -16.68 16.98 15.02
CA LEU A 46 -15.28 17.37 15.19
C LEU A 46 -14.73 17.86 13.86
N THR A 47 -14.25 19.11 13.84
CA THR A 47 -13.54 19.71 12.70
C THR A 47 -12.16 20.16 13.14
N VAL A 48 -11.11 19.67 12.47
CA VAL A 48 -9.73 20.09 12.70
C VAL A 48 -9.23 20.82 11.46
N GLY A 49 -8.70 22.02 11.63
CA GLY A 49 -8.18 22.85 10.55
C GLY A 49 -8.89 24.19 10.41
N THR A 50 -8.33 25.09 9.60
CA THR A 50 -8.87 26.47 9.46
C THR A 50 -10.09 26.53 8.54
N ALA A 51 -11.01 27.46 8.81
CA ALA A 51 -12.20 27.68 7.97
C ALA A 51 -11.87 28.11 6.52
N THR A 52 -10.67 28.65 6.28
CA THR A 52 -10.25 29.15 4.95
C THR A 52 -9.62 28.08 4.07
N THR A 53 -8.95 27.08 4.66
CA THR A 53 -8.20 26.08 3.88
C THR A 53 -8.62 24.64 4.15
N ASN A 54 -9.46 24.39 5.17
CA ASN A 54 -9.76 23.05 5.70
C ASN A 54 -8.50 22.21 5.95
N THR A 55 -7.35 22.87 6.17
CA THR A 55 -6.07 22.19 6.38
C THR A 55 -5.91 21.91 7.86
N GLY A 56 -6.05 20.65 8.24
CA GLY A 56 -5.86 20.17 9.59
C GLY A 56 -5.62 18.67 9.57
N ASN A 57 -4.36 18.27 9.76
CA ASN A 57 -4.02 16.87 9.87
C ASN A 57 -4.27 16.40 11.31
N ILE A 58 -4.83 15.20 11.46
CA ILE A 58 -4.89 14.52 12.75
C ILE A 58 -3.77 13.49 12.78
N THR A 59 -2.79 13.69 13.67
CA THR A 59 -1.76 12.66 13.93
C THR A 59 -2.21 11.81 15.10
N VAL A 60 -2.42 10.52 14.84
CA VAL A 60 -2.82 9.51 15.82
C VAL A 60 -1.59 8.68 16.16
N TYR A 61 -1.08 8.85 17.38
CA TYR A 61 0.01 8.05 17.92
C TYR A 61 -0.55 6.76 18.52
N GLY A 62 -0.18 5.62 17.95
CA GLY A 62 -0.41 4.29 18.52
C GLY A 62 0.89 3.71 19.08
N THR A 63 0.77 2.68 19.91
CA THR A 63 1.93 1.96 20.49
C THR A 63 2.77 1.23 19.44
N GLY A 64 2.19 0.89 18.28
CA GLY A 64 2.88 0.19 17.19
C GLY A 64 3.04 0.97 15.88
N THR A 65 2.31 2.07 15.68
CA THR A 65 2.38 2.87 14.46
C THR A 65 1.89 4.29 14.71
N THR A 66 2.36 5.26 13.91
CA THR A 66 1.80 6.61 13.88
C THR A 66 1.08 6.81 12.56
N CYS A 67 -0.17 7.27 12.63
CA CYS A 67 -1.00 7.52 11.45
C CYS A 67 -1.36 9.00 11.33
N VAL A 68 -1.38 9.51 10.11
CA VAL A 68 -1.85 10.85 9.79
C VAL A 68 -3.13 10.74 8.97
N ILE A 69 -4.18 11.42 9.41
CA ILE A 69 -5.46 11.53 8.72
C ILE A 69 -5.54 12.94 8.13
N GLY A 70 -5.85 13.03 6.84
CA GLY A 70 -6.10 14.32 6.17
C GLY A 70 -4.87 14.96 5.52
N ASP A 71 -3.76 14.22 5.34
CA ASP A 71 -2.50 14.69 4.74
C ASP A 71 -2.54 14.99 3.22
N GLY A 72 -3.74 15.09 2.63
CA GLY A 72 -3.95 15.44 1.21
C GLY A 72 -4.25 14.27 0.28
N THR A 73 -4.15 13.02 0.76
CA THR A 73 -4.33 11.81 -0.07
C THR A 73 -5.67 11.09 0.12
N GLY A 74 -6.60 11.66 0.90
CA GLY A 74 -7.93 11.09 1.20
C GLY A 74 -7.91 9.82 2.06
N GLY A 75 -6.73 9.25 2.32
CA GLY A 75 -6.52 8.06 3.14
C GLY A 75 -5.94 8.36 4.52
N THR A 76 -5.73 7.29 5.28
CA THR A 76 -4.94 7.31 6.51
C THR A 76 -3.54 6.81 6.18
N SER A 77 -2.53 7.66 6.35
CA SER A 77 -1.13 7.32 6.07
C SER A 77 -0.44 6.91 7.37
N CYS A 78 -0.09 5.64 7.50
CA CYS A 78 0.60 5.13 8.69
C CYS A 78 2.08 4.86 8.41
N THR A 79 2.92 4.99 9.43
CA THR A 79 4.36 4.70 9.34
C THR A 79 4.61 3.26 8.87
N SER A 80 5.42 3.08 7.83
CA SER A 80 5.77 1.79 7.22
C SER A 80 7.23 1.76 6.69
N ASP A 81 8.06 2.71 7.15
CA ASP A 81 9.45 2.89 6.73
C ASP A 81 10.32 1.67 7.09
N ILE A 82 11.23 1.26 6.21
CA ILE A 82 12.12 0.11 6.42
C ILE A 82 13.00 0.27 7.67
N ARG A 83 13.36 1.51 8.04
CA ARG A 83 14.16 1.79 9.25
C ARG A 83 13.41 1.51 10.55
N LEU A 84 12.08 1.37 10.47
CA LEU A 84 11.20 1.04 11.59
C LEU A 84 10.82 -0.45 11.60
N LYS A 85 11.37 -1.25 10.68
CA LYS A 85 11.10 -2.67 10.53
C LYS A 85 12.38 -3.47 10.73
N ASP A 86 12.22 -4.66 11.31
CA ASP A 86 13.29 -5.64 11.46
C ASP A 86 12.73 -7.02 11.08
N ASN A 87 13.59 -7.99 10.78
CA ASN A 87 13.23 -9.35 10.38
C ASN A 87 12.24 -9.40 9.19
N VAL A 88 12.49 -8.58 8.16
CA VAL A 88 11.64 -8.51 6.97
C VAL A 88 11.88 -9.74 6.09
N THR A 89 10.84 -10.56 5.94
CA THR A 89 10.82 -11.73 5.05
C THR A 89 9.66 -11.62 4.06
N ASP A 90 9.75 -12.37 2.96
CA ASP A 90 8.64 -12.50 2.02
C ASP A 90 7.44 -13.18 2.68
N MET A 91 6.24 -12.82 2.24
CA MET A 91 5.01 -13.51 2.66
C MET A 91 4.88 -14.86 1.95
N GLU A 92 4.42 -15.85 2.72
CA GLU A 92 4.02 -17.17 2.24
C GLU A 92 2.80 -17.10 1.29
N SER A 93 2.35 -18.25 0.79
CA SER A 93 1.19 -18.29 -0.10
C SER A 93 -0.10 -17.86 0.61
N GLU A 94 -0.84 -16.92 0.00
CA GLU A 94 -2.05 -16.34 0.61
C GLU A 94 -3.33 -16.60 -0.19
N LEU A 95 -3.24 -17.09 -1.44
CA LEU A 95 -4.42 -17.24 -2.28
C LEU A 95 -5.49 -18.13 -1.63
N SER A 96 -5.11 -19.26 -1.03
CA SER A 96 -6.07 -20.15 -0.34
C SER A 96 -6.70 -19.50 0.88
N HIS A 97 -5.95 -18.70 1.65
CA HIS A 97 -6.48 -18.02 2.83
C HIS A 97 -7.48 -16.93 2.43
N ILE A 98 -7.19 -16.15 1.39
CA ILE A 98 -8.12 -15.15 0.85
C ILE A 98 -9.39 -15.82 0.31
N MET A 99 -9.27 -16.96 -0.39
CA MET A 99 -10.44 -17.71 -0.89
C MET A 99 -11.28 -18.35 0.23
N ALA A 100 -10.71 -18.54 1.43
CA ALA A 100 -11.44 -19.04 2.59
C ALA A 100 -12.26 -17.95 3.31
N LEU A 101 -12.02 -16.66 3.01
CA LEU A 101 -12.83 -15.57 3.55
C LEU A 101 -14.23 -15.60 2.92
N ARG A 102 -15.25 -15.37 3.74
CA ARG A 102 -16.66 -15.35 3.30
C ARG A 102 -17.21 -13.92 3.34
N PRO A 103 -17.29 -13.22 2.19
CA PRO A 103 -18.03 -11.97 2.10
C PRO A 103 -19.50 -12.19 2.48
N VAL A 104 -20.04 -11.31 3.31
CA VAL A 104 -21.43 -11.35 3.76
C VAL A 104 -22.11 -10.01 3.55
N ILE A 105 -23.43 -10.09 3.43
CA ILE A 105 -24.35 -8.97 3.46
C ILE A 105 -25.10 -9.04 4.80
N PHE A 106 -25.26 -7.90 5.48
CA PHE A 106 -25.89 -7.86 6.80
C PHE A 106 -26.62 -6.54 7.09
N ASN A 107 -27.54 -6.58 8.05
CA ASN A 107 -28.09 -5.39 8.71
C ASN A 107 -27.70 -5.44 10.20
N TRP A 108 -27.60 -4.27 10.83
CA TRP A 108 -27.34 -4.21 12.27
C TRP A 108 -28.54 -4.71 13.07
N LYS A 109 -28.29 -5.60 14.05
CA LYS A 109 -29.33 -6.06 14.99
C LYS A 109 -29.92 -4.93 15.83
N ASP A 110 -29.10 -3.94 16.17
CA ASP A 110 -29.54 -2.73 16.86
C ASP A 110 -30.29 -1.83 15.86
N THR A 111 -31.61 -1.72 16.05
CA THR A 111 -32.51 -0.97 15.18
C THR A 111 -32.33 0.54 15.26
N THR A 112 -31.56 1.04 16.23
CA THR A 112 -31.21 2.47 16.31
C THR A 112 -30.03 2.83 15.41
N ARG A 113 -29.28 1.84 14.92
CA ARG A 113 -28.23 2.02 13.92
C ARG A 113 -28.81 2.04 12.52
N ASP A 114 -28.00 2.43 11.56
CA ASP A 114 -28.37 2.39 10.15
C ASP A 114 -28.83 0.99 9.75
N GLN A 115 -30.06 0.90 9.23
CA GLN A 115 -30.69 -0.35 8.80
C GLN A 115 -30.49 -0.61 7.31
N VAL A 116 -29.76 0.25 6.59
CA VAL A 116 -29.32 -0.04 5.23
C VAL A 116 -28.53 -1.34 5.22
N GLU A 117 -28.68 -2.09 4.13
CA GLU A 117 -27.95 -3.32 3.90
C GLU A 117 -26.45 -3.02 3.71
N ASN A 118 -25.61 -3.64 4.53
CA ASN A 118 -24.17 -3.43 4.56
C ASN A 118 -23.44 -4.68 4.06
N MET A 119 -22.22 -4.49 3.55
CA MET A 119 -21.31 -5.56 3.14
C MET A 119 -20.13 -5.65 4.10
N GLY A 120 -19.63 -6.86 4.34
CA GLY A 120 -18.43 -7.04 5.16
C GLY A 120 -18.04 -8.50 5.35
N LEU A 121 -17.32 -8.74 6.44
CA LEU A 121 -16.86 -10.05 6.89
C LEU A 121 -17.27 -10.26 8.35
N ILE A 122 -17.36 -11.52 8.78
CA ILE A 122 -17.63 -11.87 10.18
C ILE A 122 -16.30 -12.01 10.91
N ALA A 123 -16.09 -11.20 11.96
CA ALA A 123 -14.81 -11.13 12.67
C ALA A 123 -14.34 -12.48 13.21
N GLN A 124 -15.25 -13.34 13.68
CA GLN A 124 -14.94 -14.67 14.21
C GLN A 124 -14.47 -15.64 13.10
N GLU A 125 -15.06 -15.54 11.91
CA GLU A 125 -14.63 -16.33 10.74
C GLU A 125 -13.24 -15.87 10.27
N VAL A 126 -13.03 -14.54 10.20
CA VAL A 126 -11.73 -13.96 9.84
C VAL A 126 -10.66 -14.34 10.87
N GLN A 127 -10.96 -14.31 12.17
CA GLN A 127 -10.00 -14.61 13.23
C GLN A 127 -9.43 -16.03 13.13
N SER A 128 -10.21 -16.98 12.60
CA SER A 128 -9.76 -18.36 12.40
C SER A 128 -8.72 -18.50 11.27
N ILE A 129 -8.64 -17.51 10.38
CA ILE A 129 -7.73 -17.49 9.22
C ILE A 129 -6.60 -16.48 9.46
N TYR A 130 -6.94 -15.24 9.85
CA TYR A 130 -6.03 -14.14 10.14
C TYR A 130 -6.25 -13.61 11.56
N PRO A 131 -5.74 -14.31 12.60
CA PRO A 131 -5.95 -13.91 13.99
C PRO A 131 -5.42 -12.51 14.30
N ASN A 132 -4.32 -12.10 13.65
CA ASN A 132 -3.67 -10.80 13.86
C ASN A 132 -4.43 -9.60 13.26
N VAL A 133 -5.45 -9.85 12.43
CA VAL A 133 -6.28 -8.81 11.81
C VAL A 133 -7.49 -8.46 12.67
N VAL A 134 -7.82 -9.31 13.65
CA VAL A 134 -9.00 -9.18 14.49
C VAL A 134 -8.60 -8.75 15.89
N ARG A 135 -9.26 -7.72 16.41
CA ARG A 135 -9.02 -7.19 17.76
C ARG A 135 -10.32 -6.90 18.49
N THR A 136 -10.30 -6.98 19.80
CA THR A 136 -11.39 -6.45 20.63
C THR A 136 -11.41 -4.92 20.54
N ILE A 137 -12.57 -4.33 20.23
CA ILE A 137 -12.71 -2.88 20.07
C ILE A 137 -13.22 -2.24 21.37
N TYR A 138 -14.28 -2.79 21.94
CA TYR A 138 -14.83 -2.44 23.25
C TYR A 138 -15.58 -3.65 23.82
N ASP A 139 -15.64 -3.75 25.14
CA ASP A 139 -16.17 -4.92 25.86
C ASP A 139 -15.58 -6.24 25.33
N ASP A 140 -16.41 -7.13 24.80
CA ASP A 140 -16.06 -8.39 24.14
C ASP A 140 -16.30 -8.38 22.61
N TYR A 141 -16.68 -7.22 22.05
CA TYR A 141 -16.93 -7.10 20.62
C TYR A 141 -15.64 -7.05 19.80
N LEU A 142 -15.52 -8.01 18.88
CA LEU A 142 -14.43 -8.08 17.92
C LEU A 142 -14.68 -7.13 16.74
N GLY A 143 -13.60 -6.53 16.24
CA GLY A 143 -13.55 -5.76 15.01
C GLY A 143 -12.40 -6.22 14.11
N ILE A 144 -12.51 -5.90 12.83
CA ILE A 144 -11.56 -6.28 11.79
C ILE A 144 -10.79 -5.03 11.36
N ASP A 145 -9.46 -5.12 11.31
CA ASP A 145 -8.65 -4.13 10.60
C ASP A 145 -8.64 -4.42 9.09
N TYR A 146 -9.69 -3.98 8.40
CA TYR A 146 -9.87 -4.24 6.96
C TYR A 146 -8.68 -3.77 6.11
N THR A 147 -7.98 -2.72 6.53
CA THR A 147 -6.83 -2.20 5.78
C THR A 147 -5.68 -3.20 5.73
N THR A 148 -5.54 -4.03 6.77
CA THR A 148 -4.51 -5.06 6.83
C THR A 148 -4.75 -6.18 5.82
N LEU A 149 -6.00 -6.46 5.46
CA LEU A 149 -6.34 -7.51 4.46
C LEU A 149 -5.89 -7.16 3.03
N VAL A 150 -5.56 -5.89 2.76
CA VAL A 150 -5.07 -5.45 1.44
C VAL A 150 -3.73 -6.14 1.10
N VAL A 151 -2.85 -6.33 2.09
CA VAL A 151 -1.52 -6.93 1.88
C VAL A 151 -1.59 -8.39 1.42
N PRO A 152 -2.28 -9.32 2.14
CA PRO A 152 -2.44 -10.69 1.64
C PRO A 152 -3.27 -10.76 0.36
N ALA A 153 -4.19 -9.81 0.11
CA ALA A 153 -4.90 -9.74 -1.18
C ALA A 153 -3.97 -9.42 -2.36
N ILE A 154 -3.00 -8.51 -2.18
CA ILE A 154 -1.97 -8.24 -3.21
C ILE A 154 -1.17 -9.51 -3.51
N LYS A 155 -0.72 -10.22 -2.46
CA LYS A 155 0.02 -11.47 -2.60
C LYS A 155 -0.79 -12.54 -3.34
N ALA A 156 -2.06 -12.72 -2.98
CA ALA A 156 -2.98 -13.65 -3.65
C ALA A 156 -3.18 -13.31 -5.14
N ILE A 157 -3.26 -12.02 -5.51
CA ILE A 157 -3.37 -11.59 -6.91
C ILE A 157 -2.08 -11.90 -7.69
N GLN A 158 -0.91 -11.69 -7.08
CA GLN A 158 0.37 -12.05 -7.70
C GLN A 158 0.46 -13.56 -7.95
N GLU A 159 0.06 -14.38 -6.99
CA GLU A 159 -0.02 -15.84 -7.14
C GLU A 159 -1.00 -16.26 -8.25
N LEU A 160 -2.16 -15.61 -8.33
CA LEU A 160 -3.12 -15.86 -9.40
C LEU A 160 -2.53 -15.54 -10.77
N ASN A 161 -1.77 -14.44 -10.90
CA ASN A 161 -1.09 -14.11 -12.16
C ASN A 161 -0.04 -15.17 -12.53
N LEU A 162 0.78 -15.61 -11.58
CA LEU A 162 1.78 -16.67 -11.80
C LEU A 162 1.12 -17.99 -12.24
N ASN A 163 -0.05 -18.33 -11.69
CA ASN A 163 -0.83 -19.48 -12.13
C ASN A 163 -1.27 -19.35 -13.60
N LEU A 164 -1.71 -18.16 -14.02
CA LEU A 164 -2.10 -17.89 -15.41
C LEU A 164 -0.90 -17.95 -16.36
N GLU A 165 0.22 -17.35 -15.99
CA GLU A 165 1.47 -17.37 -16.78
C GLU A 165 2.05 -18.79 -16.89
N GLY A 166 1.90 -19.60 -15.84
CA GLY A 166 2.30 -20.99 -15.85
C GLY A 166 1.40 -21.84 -16.75
N ILE A 167 0.09 -21.60 -16.78
CA ILE A 167 -0.84 -22.22 -17.74
C ILE A 167 -0.53 -21.76 -19.18
N SER A 168 -0.21 -20.48 -19.40
CA SER A 168 0.12 -19.99 -20.74
C SER A 168 1.47 -20.48 -21.26
N GLY A 169 2.27 -21.12 -20.41
CA GLY A 169 3.64 -21.56 -20.74
C GLY A 169 4.61 -20.39 -20.89
N THR A 170 4.25 -19.19 -20.43
CA THR A 170 5.11 -18.01 -20.47
C THR A 170 6.19 -18.08 -19.39
N ILE A 171 5.91 -18.76 -18.28
CA ILE A 171 6.88 -19.07 -17.24
C ILE A 171 6.90 -20.57 -16.94
N THR A 172 8.04 -21.05 -16.44
CA THR A 172 8.08 -22.31 -15.69
C THR A 172 7.98 -21.96 -14.21
N PRO A 173 6.96 -22.44 -13.48
CA PRO A 173 6.84 -22.16 -12.05
C PRO A 173 8.08 -22.60 -11.28
N LEU A 174 8.39 -21.89 -10.19
CA LEU A 174 9.50 -22.25 -9.31
C LEU A 174 9.27 -23.63 -8.68
N GLU A 175 10.30 -24.47 -8.67
CA GLU A 175 10.27 -25.80 -8.04
C GLU A 175 9.88 -25.71 -6.55
N GLY A 176 8.96 -26.57 -6.13
CA GLY A 176 8.40 -26.61 -4.78
C GLY A 176 7.33 -25.55 -4.49
N SER A 177 7.02 -24.64 -5.42
CA SER A 177 6.04 -23.58 -5.20
C SER A 177 4.59 -24.09 -5.29
N ALA A 178 3.66 -23.36 -4.65
CA ALA A 178 2.23 -23.60 -4.80
C ALA A 178 1.79 -23.50 -6.28
N ASN A 179 2.41 -22.61 -7.05
CA ASN A 179 2.15 -22.42 -8.47
C ASN A 179 2.55 -23.65 -9.30
N GLU A 180 3.69 -24.28 -9.01
CA GLU A 180 4.11 -25.51 -9.68
C GLU A 180 3.09 -26.64 -9.49
N THR A 181 2.64 -26.83 -8.26
CA THR A 181 1.63 -27.84 -7.92
C THR A 181 0.33 -27.59 -8.69
N PHE A 182 -0.12 -26.33 -8.76
CA PHE A 182 -1.29 -25.93 -9.51
C PHE A 182 -1.15 -26.23 -11.02
N VAL A 183 -0.08 -25.76 -11.65
CA VAL A 183 0.13 -25.90 -13.11
C VAL A 183 0.28 -27.37 -13.50
N THR A 184 1.04 -28.14 -12.72
CA THR A 184 1.22 -29.58 -12.96
C THR A 184 -0.12 -30.32 -12.85
N THR A 185 -0.92 -30.02 -11.82
CA THR A 185 -2.24 -30.61 -11.64
C THR A 185 -3.19 -30.22 -12.77
N PHE A 186 -3.18 -28.96 -13.20
CA PHE A 186 -3.97 -28.48 -14.33
C PHE A 186 -3.66 -29.26 -15.62
N PHE A 187 -2.39 -29.34 -16.02
CA PHE A 187 -2.01 -30.04 -17.25
C PHE A 187 -2.20 -31.56 -17.16
N ASN A 188 -2.03 -32.16 -15.98
CA ASN A 188 -2.35 -33.57 -15.76
C ASN A 188 -3.85 -33.83 -15.93
N ASN A 189 -4.71 -32.98 -15.34
CA ASN A 189 -6.16 -33.10 -15.49
C ASN A 189 -6.59 -32.86 -16.95
N LEU A 190 -6.00 -31.88 -17.61
CA LEU A 190 -6.26 -31.60 -19.03
C LEU A 190 -5.84 -32.79 -19.91
N LYS A 191 -4.64 -33.32 -19.71
CA LYS A 191 -4.12 -34.49 -20.44
C LYS A 191 -5.03 -35.70 -20.23
N THR A 192 -5.45 -35.97 -18.99
CA THR A 192 -6.38 -37.04 -18.67
C THR A 192 -7.70 -36.84 -19.39
N THR A 193 -8.29 -35.65 -19.30
CA THR A 193 -9.57 -35.32 -19.94
C THR A 193 -9.50 -35.52 -21.46
N ILE A 194 -8.47 -34.97 -22.11
CA ILE A 194 -8.28 -35.10 -23.57
C ILE A 194 -8.02 -36.55 -23.95
N SER A 195 -7.21 -37.27 -23.19
CA SER A 195 -6.90 -38.69 -23.47
C SER A 195 -8.13 -39.58 -23.33
N THR A 196 -8.95 -39.36 -22.30
CA THR A 196 -10.24 -40.04 -22.13
C THR A 196 -11.20 -39.70 -23.26
N TRP A 197 -11.30 -38.42 -23.65
CA TRP A 197 -12.15 -38.01 -24.78
C TRP A 197 -11.70 -38.63 -26.10
N LEU A 198 -10.40 -38.65 -26.40
CA LEU A 198 -9.87 -39.27 -27.62
C LEU A 198 -10.03 -40.81 -27.63
N ALA A 199 -10.05 -41.45 -26.47
CA ALA A 199 -10.25 -42.91 -26.35
C ALA A 199 -11.71 -43.36 -26.55
N ASP A 200 -12.68 -42.44 -26.49
CA ASP A 200 -14.09 -42.75 -26.66
C ASP A 200 -14.52 -42.64 -28.13
N ALA A 201 -15.00 -43.73 -28.73
CA ALA A 201 -15.50 -43.72 -30.12
C ALA A 201 -16.79 -42.86 -30.30
N THR A 202 -17.41 -42.42 -29.21
CA THR A 202 -18.58 -41.52 -29.20
C THR A 202 -18.21 -40.06 -28.94
N ASN A 203 -16.92 -39.71 -29.00
CA ASN A 203 -16.38 -38.38 -28.71
C ASN A 203 -16.83 -37.25 -29.65
N GLY A 204 -17.56 -37.57 -30.73
CA GLY A 204 -18.12 -36.60 -31.67
C GLY A 204 -17.17 -36.18 -32.80
N ILE A 205 -15.97 -36.77 -32.88
CA ILE A 205 -15.06 -36.58 -34.02
C ILE A 205 -15.64 -37.33 -35.23
N THR A 206 -16.05 -36.60 -36.28
CA THR A 206 -16.54 -37.19 -37.53
C THR A 206 -15.40 -37.45 -38.51
N ASP A 207 -14.52 -36.46 -38.68
CA ASP A 207 -13.44 -36.48 -39.67
C ASP A 207 -12.14 -36.01 -39.04
N ILE A 208 -11.05 -36.75 -39.30
CA ILE A 208 -9.70 -36.41 -38.85
C ILE A 208 -8.88 -35.96 -40.05
N PHE A 209 -8.51 -34.67 -40.07
CA PHE A 209 -7.63 -34.10 -41.09
C PHE A 209 -6.22 -33.91 -40.52
N ALA A 210 -5.29 -34.78 -40.89
CA ALA A 210 -3.89 -34.71 -40.47
C ALA A 210 -2.95 -34.82 -41.68
N LYS A 211 -1.81 -34.11 -41.66
CA LYS A 211 -0.79 -34.22 -42.72
C LYS A 211 -0.11 -35.60 -42.73
N LYS A 212 0.14 -36.15 -41.54
CA LYS A 212 0.74 -37.47 -41.28
C LYS A 212 0.21 -38.00 -39.96
N ALA A 213 0.07 -39.31 -39.83
CA ALA A 213 -0.25 -39.99 -38.59
C ALA A 213 0.73 -41.15 -38.37
N THR A 214 1.12 -41.36 -37.11
CA THR A 214 1.95 -42.49 -36.68
C THR A 214 1.15 -43.24 -35.62
N LEU A 215 0.86 -44.51 -35.89
CA LEU A 215 -0.02 -45.35 -35.10
C LEU A 215 0.63 -46.73 -34.98
N ASP A 216 0.48 -47.37 -33.83
CA ASP A 216 0.92 -48.77 -33.65
C ASP A 216 0.02 -49.73 -34.45
N GLU A 217 -1.28 -49.45 -34.49
CA GLU A 217 -2.29 -50.15 -35.28
C GLU A 217 -3.44 -49.22 -35.70
N VAL A 218 -4.16 -49.60 -36.77
CA VAL A 218 -5.38 -48.93 -37.22
C VAL A 218 -6.56 -49.86 -36.98
N CYS A 219 -7.49 -49.43 -36.12
CA CYS A 219 -8.73 -50.16 -35.84
C CYS A 219 -9.91 -49.55 -36.61
N LEU A 220 -10.63 -50.38 -37.36
CA LEU A 220 -11.85 -50.00 -38.07
C LEU A 220 -13.04 -50.67 -37.38
N LYS A 221 -14.11 -49.89 -37.14
CA LYS A 221 -15.33 -50.37 -36.50
C LYS A 221 -16.53 -50.15 -37.41
N ASP A 222 -17.34 -51.18 -37.58
CA ASP A 222 -18.61 -51.15 -38.29
C ASP A 222 -19.70 -51.86 -37.47
N THR A 223 -20.84 -52.18 -38.09
CA THR A 223 -21.94 -52.91 -37.43
C THR A 223 -21.58 -54.36 -37.08
N ASN A 224 -20.52 -54.92 -37.66
CA ASN A 224 -20.13 -56.31 -37.53
C ASN A 224 -19.02 -56.52 -36.48
N GLY A 225 -18.40 -55.45 -35.99
CA GLY A 225 -17.41 -55.51 -34.93
C GLY A 225 -16.28 -54.50 -35.10
N THR A 226 -15.12 -54.81 -34.52
CA THR A 226 -13.91 -54.00 -34.62
C THR A 226 -12.75 -54.88 -35.08
N SER A 227 -12.04 -54.43 -36.12
CA SER A 227 -10.88 -55.12 -36.69
C SER A 227 -9.69 -54.18 -36.70
N CYS A 228 -8.57 -54.61 -36.11
CA CYS A 228 -7.33 -53.83 -36.03
C CYS A 228 -6.26 -54.42 -36.94
N TYR A 229 -5.48 -53.55 -37.56
CA TYR A 229 -4.42 -53.91 -38.51
C TYR A 229 -3.10 -53.24 -38.11
N THR A 230 -2.06 -54.05 -37.94
CA THR A 230 -0.69 -53.62 -37.65
C THR A 230 0.05 -53.20 -38.91
N ARG A 231 1.16 -52.46 -38.75
CA ARG A 231 2.04 -52.08 -39.87
C ARG A 231 2.38 -53.23 -40.81
N THR A 232 2.81 -54.38 -40.28
CA THR A 232 3.24 -55.54 -41.09
C THR A 232 2.10 -56.10 -41.96
N GLN A 233 0.87 -56.10 -41.45
CA GLN A 233 -0.31 -56.55 -42.19
C GLN A 233 -0.65 -55.58 -43.33
N LEU A 234 -0.55 -54.27 -43.11
CA LEU A 234 -0.74 -53.27 -44.17
C LEU A 234 0.38 -53.34 -45.21
N ASP A 235 1.64 -53.46 -44.80
CA ASP A 235 2.80 -53.55 -45.69
C ASP A 235 2.66 -54.75 -46.65
N THR A 236 2.16 -55.88 -46.15
CA THR A 236 1.91 -57.09 -46.97
C THR A 236 0.81 -56.85 -48.01
N LEU A 237 -0.28 -56.18 -47.61
CA LEU A 237 -1.39 -55.86 -48.50
C LEU A 237 -0.96 -54.88 -49.62
N LEU A 238 -0.21 -53.83 -49.25
CA LEU A 238 0.26 -52.80 -50.18
C LEU A 238 1.40 -53.28 -51.08
N GLY A 239 2.27 -54.15 -50.57
CA GLY A 239 3.31 -54.81 -51.35
C GLY A 239 2.73 -55.67 -52.48
N GLY A 240 1.59 -56.33 -52.24
CA GLY A 240 0.82 -57.03 -53.28
C GLY A 240 0.28 -56.11 -54.39
N ALA A 241 0.10 -54.82 -54.09
CA ALA A 241 -0.30 -53.78 -55.05
C ALA A 241 0.88 -53.05 -55.72
N GLY A 242 2.13 -53.47 -55.46
CA GLY A 242 3.33 -52.84 -56.02
C GLY A 242 3.68 -51.49 -55.40
N ILE A 243 3.10 -51.14 -54.25
CA ILE A 243 3.36 -49.88 -53.55
C ILE A 243 4.35 -50.17 -52.42
N ALA A 244 5.60 -49.72 -52.57
CA ALA A 244 6.62 -49.86 -51.54
C ALA A 244 6.51 -48.74 -50.50
N PRO A 245 6.69 -49.02 -49.19
CA PRO A 245 6.74 -47.98 -48.18
C PRO A 245 7.94 -47.06 -48.42
N VAL A 246 7.71 -45.75 -48.36
CA VAL A 246 8.79 -44.77 -48.42
C VAL A 246 9.54 -44.82 -47.09
N PRO A 247 10.84 -45.20 -47.06
CA PRO A 247 11.60 -45.19 -45.83
C PRO A 247 11.64 -43.76 -45.30
N THR A 248 11.30 -43.59 -44.02
CA THR A 248 11.48 -42.31 -43.34
C THR A 248 12.98 -42.01 -43.36
N PRO A 249 13.42 -40.79 -43.74
CA PRO A 249 14.80 -40.42 -43.50
C PRO A 249 15.05 -40.61 -42.01
N ILE A 250 16.00 -41.47 -41.68
CA ILE A 250 16.55 -41.55 -40.33
C ILE A 250 17.11 -40.15 -40.12
N SER A 251 16.46 -39.35 -39.27
CA SER A 251 17.11 -38.15 -38.76
C SER A 251 18.40 -38.64 -38.13
N GLU A 252 19.55 -38.29 -38.71
CA GLU A 252 20.83 -38.47 -38.03
C GLU A 252 20.66 -37.94 -36.60
N PRO A 253 21.17 -38.66 -35.59
CA PRO A 253 21.13 -38.13 -34.24
C PRO A 253 21.69 -36.73 -34.30
N ILE A 254 20.88 -35.74 -33.89
CA ILE A 254 21.39 -34.41 -33.60
C ILE A 254 22.59 -34.66 -32.70
N PRO A 255 23.83 -34.30 -33.09
CA PRO A 255 24.97 -34.47 -32.22
C PRO A 255 24.57 -33.82 -30.90
N GLU A 256 24.72 -34.57 -29.79
CA GLU A 256 24.60 -33.99 -28.46
C GLU A 256 25.31 -32.64 -28.49
N PRO A 257 24.74 -31.57 -27.91
CA PRO A 257 25.44 -30.31 -27.83
C PRO A 257 26.82 -30.63 -27.27
N ILE A 258 27.85 -30.46 -28.10
CA ILE A 258 29.23 -30.53 -27.63
C ILE A 258 29.24 -29.53 -26.50
N LEU A 259 29.41 -30.02 -25.27
CA LEU A 259 29.58 -29.18 -24.10
C LEU A 259 30.64 -28.17 -24.51
N GLU A 260 30.20 -26.93 -24.71
CA GLU A 260 31.10 -25.81 -24.89
C GLU A 260 32.06 -25.90 -23.70
N PRO A 261 33.39 -25.93 -23.93
CA PRO A 261 34.34 -26.15 -22.85
C PRO A 261 34.01 -25.16 -21.74
N GLU A 262 33.82 -25.67 -20.51
CA GLU A 262 33.60 -24.85 -19.33
C GLU A 262 34.55 -23.67 -19.42
N ILE A 263 33.97 -22.47 -19.59
CA ILE A 263 34.72 -21.24 -19.46
C ILE A 263 35.21 -21.28 -18.02
N ILE A 264 36.49 -21.62 -17.84
CA ILE A 264 37.20 -21.39 -16.59
C ILE A 264 36.93 -19.92 -16.29
N PRO A 265 36.27 -19.58 -15.17
CA PRO A 265 36.06 -18.19 -14.84
C PRO A 265 37.42 -17.52 -14.82
N GLU A 266 37.60 -16.54 -15.70
CA GLU A 266 38.70 -15.59 -15.60
C GLU A 266 38.69 -15.10 -14.15
N PRO A 267 39.83 -15.14 -13.43
CA PRO A 267 39.85 -14.74 -12.04
C PRO A 267 39.28 -13.33 -11.96
N GLU A 268 38.25 -13.16 -11.12
CA GLU A 268 37.62 -11.86 -10.88
C GLU A 268 38.72 -10.82 -10.68
N PRO A 269 38.65 -9.65 -11.36
CA PRO A 269 39.62 -8.60 -11.12
C PRO A 269 39.58 -8.29 -9.62
N THR A 270 40.74 -8.45 -8.98
CA THR A 270 40.92 -8.07 -7.58
C THR A 270 40.33 -6.68 -7.39
N PRO A 271 39.40 -6.47 -6.45
CA PRO A 271 38.76 -5.18 -6.28
C PRO A 271 39.87 -4.16 -6.06
N ALA A 272 39.95 -3.18 -6.96
CA ALA A 272 40.83 -2.04 -6.79
C ALA A 272 40.55 -1.46 -5.39
N PRO A 273 41.58 -1.01 -4.65
CA PRO A 273 41.37 -0.41 -3.34
C PRO A 273 40.33 0.69 -3.50
N ILE A 274 39.25 0.58 -2.71
CA ILE A 274 38.23 1.62 -2.60
C ILE A 274 38.97 2.91 -2.33
N SER A 275 39.00 3.78 -3.34
CA SER A 275 39.44 5.15 -3.17
C SER A 275 38.60 5.73 -2.05
N GLU A 276 39.27 6.21 -1.00
CA GLU A 276 38.65 6.99 0.06
C GLU A 276 37.66 7.99 -0.54
N PRO A 277 36.50 8.21 0.09
CA PRO A 277 35.52 9.15 -0.43
C PRO A 277 36.21 10.50 -0.61
N VAL A 278 36.26 10.96 -1.86
CA VAL A 278 36.59 12.35 -2.16
C VAL A 278 35.63 13.18 -1.31
N PRO A 279 36.11 14.06 -0.42
CA PRO A 279 35.22 14.89 0.36
C PRO A 279 34.34 15.67 -0.60
N GLU A 280 33.03 15.60 -0.39
CA GLU A 280 32.06 16.40 -1.13
C GLU A 280 32.55 17.86 -1.19
N PRO A 281 32.39 18.55 -2.34
CA PRO A 281 32.75 19.96 -2.41
C PRO A 281 31.99 20.67 -1.29
N MET A 282 32.72 21.38 -0.43
CA MET A 282 32.13 22.21 0.62
C MET A 282 30.94 22.99 0.04
N PRO A 283 29.81 23.06 0.76
CA PRO A 283 28.70 23.88 0.32
C PRO A 283 29.23 25.29 0.04
N ALA A 284 28.86 25.83 -1.13
CA ALA A 284 29.16 27.21 -1.47
C ALA A 284 28.78 28.11 -0.27
N PRO A 285 29.61 29.10 0.09
CA PRO A 285 29.28 29.98 1.21
C PRO A 285 27.89 30.57 0.97
N GLU A 286 27.03 30.48 1.99
CA GLU A 286 25.72 31.09 1.97
C GLU A 286 25.82 32.55 1.49
N PRO A 287 24.87 33.04 0.67
CA PRO A 287 24.88 34.44 0.27
C PRO A 287 24.90 35.30 1.53
N VAL A 288 25.94 36.13 1.66
CA VAL A 288 26.04 37.14 2.73
C VAL A 288 24.72 37.91 2.74
N PRO A 289 24.03 38.00 3.89
CA PRO A 289 22.79 38.74 3.96
C PRO A 289 23.04 40.18 3.51
N THR A 290 22.26 40.62 2.53
CA THR A 290 22.19 42.02 2.10
C THR A 290 22.02 42.90 3.35
N PRO A 291 22.77 44.00 3.51
CA PRO A 291 22.59 44.87 4.67
C PRO A 291 21.13 45.31 4.76
N ALA A 292 20.55 45.17 5.95
CA ALA A 292 19.23 45.72 6.23
C ALA A 292 19.19 47.21 5.84
N PRO A 293 18.08 47.71 5.28
CA PRO A 293 17.92 49.14 5.04
C PRO A 293 18.15 49.92 6.34
N GLU A 294 18.91 51.03 6.26
CA GLU A 294 19.15 51.93 7.39
C GLU A 294 17.83 52.28 8.10
N PRO A 295 17.82 52.36 9.44
CA PRO A 295 16.63 52.76 10.17
C PRO A 295 16.23 54.17 9.75
N THR A 296 14.98 54.30 9.28
CA THR A 296 14.28 55.58 9.15
C THR A 296 14.40 56.34 10.47
N PRO A 297 14.82 57.62 10.48
CA PRO A 297 14.97 58.38 11.72
C PRO A 297 13.64 58.47 12.46
N GLU A 298 13.66 58.22 13.76
CA GLU A 298 12.52 58.41 14.66
C GLU A 298 12.00 59.85 14.57
N PRO A 299 10.66 60.07 14.61
CA PRO A 299 10.11 61.41 14.71
C PRO A 299 10.55 62.05 16.04
N VAL A 300 11.14 63.25 15.93
CA VAL A 300 11.47 64.12 17.05
C VAL A 300 10.23 64.30 17.95
N PRO A 301 10.33 64.10 19.27
CA PRO A 301 9.22 64.38 20.18
C PRO A 301 8.89 65.88 20.15
N GLU A 302 7.63 66.20 19.82
CA GLU A 302 7.09 67.55 19.91
C GLU A 302 7.03 67.98 21.39
N ILE A 303 7.59 69.16 21.64
CA ILE A 303 7.86 69.72 22.96
C ILE A 303 6.53 70.08 23.64
N THR A 304 6.22 69.45 24.77
CA THR A 304 5.16 69.88 25.68
C THR A 304 5.66 71.07 26.50
N PRO A 305 4.88 72.15 26.68
CA PRO A 305 5.35 73.36 27.36
C PRO A 305 5.61 73.13 28.86
N ALA A 306 6.64 73.81 29.36
CA ALA A 306 7.12 73.74 30.74
C ALA A 306 6.08 74.17 31.79
N PRO A 307 6.07 73.57 33.00
CA PRO A 307 5.21 74.01 34.09
C PRO A 307 5.65 75.37 34.66
N GLU A 308 4.67 76.20 35.04
CA GLU A 308 4.85 77.51 35.68
C GLU A 308 5.69 77.44 36.99
N PRO A 309 6.50 78.46 37.29
CA PRO A 309 7.27 78.50 38.53
C PRO A 309 6.38 78.75 39.76
N THR A 310 6.54 77.91 40.78
CA THR A 310 5.97 78.08 42.13
C THR A 310 6.60 79.30 42.84
N PRO A 311 5.82 80.14 43.56
CA PRO A 311 6.35 81.36 44.18
C PRO A 311 7.26 81.10 45.39
N THR A 312 8.36 81.85 45.44
CA THR A 312 9.35 81.95 46.53
C THR A 312 8.73 82.46 47.84
N PRO A 313 9.15 81.95 49.02
CA PRO A 313 8.62 82.40 50.31
C PRO A 313 9.15 83.78 50.75
N THR A 314 8.24 84.59 51.30
CA THR A 314 8.46 85.89 51.98
C THR A 314 9.22 85.72 53.30
N PRO A 315 10.20 86.59 53.64
CA PRO A 315 10.87 86.56 54.94
C PRO A 315 10.09 87.35 56.02
N GLU A 316 9.94 86.77 57.22
CA GLU A 316 9.42 87.42 58.44
C GLU A 316 10.55 88.02 59.31
N PRO A 317 10.26 89.04 60.15
CA PRO A 317 11.24 90.04 60.59
C PRO A 317 12.01 89.69 61.89
N LEU A 318 13.18 90.33 62.00
CA LEU A 318 14.09 90.36 63.14
C LEU A 318 13.43 90.91 64.42
N VAL A 319 13.62 90.21 65.54
CA VAL A 319 13.37 90.71 66.90
C VAL A 319 14.71 90.90 67.62
N GLU A 320 14.91 92.14 68.05
CA GLU A 320 16.03 92.69 68.80
C GLU A 320 15.95 92.27 70.28
N THR A 321 17.08 91.87 70.87
CA THR A 321 17.22 91.62 72.32
C THR A 321 18.24 92.59 72.91
N LEU A 322 17.80 93.41 73.87
CA LEU A 322 18.60 94.29 74.74
C LEU A 322 18.81 93.63 76.10
N VAL A 323 20.05 93.61 76.60
CA VAL A 323 20.42 93.61 78.04
C VAL A 323 21.88 94.08 78.18
N PRO A 324 22.32 94.75 79.27
CA PRO A 324 21.63 95.66 80.20
C PRO A 324 22.00 97.13 79.99
#